data_AF-A0A0N0CUE0-F1
#
_entry.id   AF-A0A0N0CUE0-F1
#
_cell.length_a   1.000
_cell.length_b   1.000
_cell.length_c   1.000
_cell.angle_alpha   90.00
_cell.angle_beta   90.00
_cell.angle_gamma   90.00
#
_symmetry.space_group_name_H-M   'P 1'
#
loop_
_entity.id
_entity.type
_entity.pdbx_description
1 polymer ?
#
loop_
_entity_poly.entity_id
_entity_poly.type
_entity_poly.pdbx_seq_one_letter_code
_entity_poly.pdbx_strand_id
1 'polypeptide(L)'
;MEKNTHELQDTIEELAAKNADLEKQKEVLEAKVKWLEEQFRLSQQKRFGTSSEKTNPDQIELSLFNEAEITADVKVEEPTLETITYNRKKYVGQRDAKLENLPTETIHYRLSEEEQVCLCCGETVHEMSTETRREL
;
A
#
# COMPACT_ATOMS: atom_id res chain seq x y z
N MET A 1 15.51 -49.20 54.28
CA MET A 1 14.60 -48.86 53.16
C MET A 1 13.85 -47.55 53.42
N GLU A 2 13.49 -47.24 54.67
CA GLU A 2 12.75 -46.02 55.05
C GLU A 2 13.48 -44.67 54.83
N LYS A 3 14.81 -44.62 54.93
CA LYS A 3 15.57 -43.39 54.63
C LYS A 3 15.48 -42.96 53.17
N ASN A 4 15.52 -43.93 52.26
CA ASN A 4 15.51 -43.68 50.81
C ASN A 4 14.11 -43.23 50.36
N THR A 5 13.05 -43.73 51.00
CA THR A 5 11.68 -43.27 50.73
C THR A 5 11.43 -41.85 51.24
N HIS A 6 12.03 -41.44 52.37
CA HIS A 6 11.92 -40.07 52.87
C HIS A 6 12.68 -39.08 51.98
N GLU A 7 13.90 -39.42 51.57
CA GLU A 7 14.69 -38.60 50.63
C GLU A 7 13.96 -38.43 49.29
N LEU A 8 13.31 -39.48 48.78
CA LEU A 8 12.46 -39.38 47.58
C LEU A 8 11.25 -38.47 47.81
N GLN A 9 10.59 -38.55 48.97
CA GLN A 9 9.46 -37.69 49.31
C GLN A 9 9.87 -36.20 49.34
N ASP A 10 11.01 -35.90 49.96
CA ASP A 10 11.55 -34.54 50.07
C ASP A 10 11.89 -33.98 48.67
N THR A 11 12.46 -34.80 47.79
CA THR A 11 12.75 -34.37 46.40
C THR A 11 11.49 -34.09 45.59
N ILE A 12 10.40 -34.85 45.81
CA ILE A 12 9.12 -34.63 45.14
C ILE A 12 8.50 -33.31 45.59
N GLU A 13 8.53 -33.01 46.89
CA GLU A 13 8.04 -31.73 47.41
C GLU A 13 8.87 -30.55 46.88
N GLU A 14 10.20 -30.68 46.83
CA GLU A 14 11.07 -29.64 46.29
C GLU A 14 10.82 -29.40 44.79
N LEU A 15 10.62 -30.46 44.01
CA LEU A 15 10.27 -30.37 42.59
C LEU A 15 8.86 -29.77 42.38
N ALA A 16 7.89 -30.12 43.23
CA ALA A 16 6.55 -29.55 43.17
C ALA A 16 6.56 -28.05 43.47
N ALA A 17 7.34 -27.61 44.48
CA ALA A 17 7.52 -26.20 44.80
C ALA A 17 8.17 -25.44 43.63
N LYS A 18 9.22 -26.01 43.02
CA LYS A 18 9.87 -25.43 41.83
C LYS A 18 8.92 -25.33 40.64
N ASN A 19 8.09 -26.35 40.39
CA ASN A 19 7.11 -26.31 39.31
C ASN A 19 6.07 -25.22 39.52
N ALA A 20 5.55 -25.07 40.75
CA ALA A 20 4.59 -24.01 41.06
C ALA A 20 5.19 -22.60 40.86
N ASP A 21 6.45 -22.40 41.21
CA ASP A 21 7.13 -21.11 40.98
C ASP A 21 7.43 -20.86 39.50
N LEU A 22 7.80 -21.89 38.75
CA LEU A 22 7.99 -21.80 37.30
C LEU A 22 6.67 -21.48 36.58
N GLU A 23 5.54 -22.07 37.00
CA GLU A 23 4.23 -21.76 36.46
C GLU A 23 3.85 -20.30 36.68
N LYS A 24 4.05 -19.77 37.90
CA LYS A 24 3.82 -18.33 38.18
C LYS A 24 4.70 -17.44 37.31
N GLN A 25 5.98 -17.77 37.18
CA GLN A 25 6.89 -17.00 36.33
C GLN A 25 6.47 -17.02 34.87
N LYS A 26 6.02 -18.18 34.38
CA LYS A 26 5.50 -18.35 33.03
C LYS A 26 4.28 -17.48 32.79
N GLU A 27 3.31 -17.48 33.70
CA GLU A 27 2.12 -16.62 33.60
C GLU A 27 2.47 -15.13 33.54
N VAL A 28 3.40 -14.68 34.40
CA VAL A 28 3.88 -13.28 34.40
C VAL A 28 4.58 -12.93 33.08
N LEU A 29 5.41 -13.83 32.57
CA LEU A 29 6.11 -13.63 31.30
C LEU A 29 5.14 -13.60 30.11
N GLU A 30 4.17 -14.51 30.07
CA GLU A 30 3.14 -14.55 29.02
C GLU A 30 2.28 -13.27 29.03
N ALA A 31 1.90 -12.78 30.21
CA ALA A 31 1.19 -11.52 30.33
C ALA A 31 2.02 -10.34 29.80
N LYS A 32 3.33 -10.32 30.12
CA LYS A 32 4.25 -9.28 29.63
C LYS A 32 4.44 -9.34 28.12
N VAL A 33 4.55 -10.54 27.54
CA VAL A 33 4.67 -10.71 26.08
C VAL A 33 3.41 -10.20 25.39
N LYS A 34 2.22 -10.60 25.85
CA LYS A 34 0.95 -10.11 25.28
C LYS A 34 0.86 -8.59 25.32
N TRP A 35 1.22 -7.98 26.45
CA TRP A 35 1.21 -6.53 26.58
C TRP A 35 2.18 -5.85 25.60
N LEU A 36 3.40 -6.39 25.44
CA LEU A 36 4.37 -5.85 24.48
C LEU A 36 3.91 -6.01 23.04
N GLU A 37 3.30 -7.15 22.69
CA GLU A 37 2.74 -7.39 21.35
C GLU A 37 1.62 -6.39 21.02
N GLU A 38 0.74 -6.10 21.98
CA GLU A 38 -0.32 -5.10 21.82
C GLU A 38 0.27 -3.70 21.59
N GLN A 39 1.24 -3.29 22.41
CA GLN A 39 1.93 -2.00 22.25
C GLN A 39 2.65 -1.92 20.90
N PHE A 40 3.30 -3.01 20.49
CA PHE A 40 3.97 -3.09 19.20
C PHE A 40 2.97 -2.94 18.05
N ARG A 41 1.86 -3.67 18.04
CA ARG A 41 0.80 -3.54 17.02
C ARG A 41 0.26 -2.11 16.95
N LEU A 42 -0.01 -1.50 18.10
CA LEU A 42 -0.47 -0.10 18.18
C LEU A 42 0.56 0.87 17.58
N SER A 43 1.85 0.68 17.88
CA SER A 43 2.93 1.49 17.33
C SER A 43 3.06 1.32 15.81
N GLN A 44 2.96 0.09 15.31
CA GLN A 44 3.03 -0.22 13.88
C GLN A 44 1.84 0.40 13.14
N GLN A 45 0.64 0.31 13.72
CA GLN A 45 -0.55 0.95 13.16
C GLN A 45 -0.43 2.48 13.13
N LYS A 46 0.18 3.11 14.14
CA LYS A 46 0.43 4.56 14.12
C LYS A 46 1.48 4.99 13.09
N ARG A 47 2.51 4.16 12.85
CA ARG A 47 3.62 4.47 11.94
C ARG A 47 3.31 4.15 10.48
N PHE A 48 2.67 3.02 10.23
CA PHE A 48 2.49 2.41 8.91
C PHE A 48 1.03 2.14 8.57
N GLY A 49 0.11 2.24 9.53
CA GLY A 49 -1.31 2.14 9.23
C GLY A 49 -1.76 3.33 8.39
N THR A 50 -2.89 3.15 7.71
CA THR A 50 -3.56 4.23 7.00
C THR A 50 -3.94 5.31 8.01
N SER A 51 -3.10 6.32 8.18
CA SER A 51 -3.55 7.60 8.69
C SER A 51 -4.61 8.06 7.71
N SER A 52 -5.84 8.27 8.18
CA SER A 52 -6.72 9.19 7.45
C SER A 52 -5.88 10.43 7.23
N GLU A 53 -5.52 10.72 5.97
CA GLU A 53 -4.88 11.99 5.63
C GLU A 53 -5.81 13.06 6.17
N LYS A 54 -5.46 13.64 7.31
CA LYS A 54 -6.22 14.74 7.86
C LYS A 54 -5.77 15.93 7.05
N THR A 55 -6.48 16.23 5.98
CA THR A 55 -6.33 17.50 5.28
C THR A 55 -6.49 18.59 6.32
N ASN A 56 -5.43 19.36 6.55
CA ASN A 56 -5.51 20.49 7.47
C ASN A 56 -6.61 21.42 6.94
N PRO A 57 -7.58 21.87 7.76
CA PRO A 57 -8.58 22.84 7.33
C PRO A 57 -7.97 24.02 6.56
N ASP A 58 -6.81 24.48 7.00
CA ASP A 58 -6.06 25.59 6.41
C ASP A 58 -5.47 25.24 5.02
N GLN A 59 -5.32 23.95 4.70
CA GLN A 59 -4.79 23.48 3.42
C GLN A 59 -5.80 23.65 2.28
N ILE A 60 -7.10 23.70 2.58
CA ILE A 60 -8.16 24.02 1.62
C ILE A 60 -8.28 25.55 1.45
N GLU A 61 -7.89 26.32 2.48
CA GLU A 61 -7.96 27.78 2.48
C GLU A 61 -6.79 28.44 1.71
N LEU A 62 -5.74 27.67 1.42
CA LEU A 62 -4.68 28.12 0.53
C LEU A 62 -5.25 28.33 -0.89
N SER A 63 -5.45 29.59 -1.26
CA SER A 63 -5.82 30.05 -2.61
C SER A 63 -4.69 29.83 -3.64
N LEU A 64 -4.07 28.65 -3.66
CA LEU A 64 -2.97 28.28 -4.55
C LEU A 64 -3.32 28.47 -6.04
N PHE A 65 -4.62 28.43 -6.37
CA PHE A 65 -5.11 28.55 -7.74
C PHE A 65 -5.95 29.80 -7.99
N ASN A 66 -6.11 30.67 -6.98
CA ASN A 66 -6.98 31.85 -7.05
C ASN A 66 -6.18 33.16 -7.03
N GLU A 67 -4.90 33.10 -7.43
CA GLU A 67 -3.99 34.25 -7.41
C GLU A 67 -4.45 35.37 -8.36
N ALA A 68 -5.01 35.01 -9.52
CA ALA A 68 -5.46 35.97 -10.53
C ALA A 68 -6.66 36.78 -10.03
N GLU A 69 -7.62 36.14 -9.37
CA GLU A 69 -8.82 36.76 -8.83
C GLU A 69 -8.49 37.63 -7.60
N ILE A 70 -7.54 37.22 -6.76
CA ILE A 70 -7.10 38.00 -5.60
C ILE A 70 -6.35 39.26 -6.03
N THR A 71 -5.56 39.17 -7.10
CA THR A 71 -4.73 40.29 -7.59
C THR A 71 -5.42 41.14 -8.66
N ALA A 72 -6.62 40.74 -9.11
CA ALA A 72 -7.40 41.48 -10.09
C ALA A 72 -7.84 42.85 -9.52
N ASP A 73 -7.58 43.90 -10.29
CA ASP A 73 -8.09 45.24 -9.98
C ASP A 73 -9.52 45.38 -10.51
N VAL A 74 -10.48 45.49 -9.59
CA VAL A 74 -11.92 45.65 -9.87
C VAL A 74 -12.22 46.89 -10.72
N LYS A 75 -11.31 47.86 -10.78
CA LYS A 75 -11.47 49.09 -11.56
C LYS A 75 -11.07 48.95 -13.02
N VAL A 76 -10.43 47.85 -13.41
CA VAL A 76 -10.01 47.60 -14.79
C VAL A 76 -11.12 46.84 -15.51
N GLU A 77 -11.54 47.34 -16.67
CA GLU A 77 -12.55 46.64 -17.49
C GLU A 77 -11.98 45.32 -18.03
N GLU A 78 -12.82 44.27 -18.02
CA GLU A 78 -12.44 42.98 -18.58
C GLU A 78 -12.09 43.10 -20.07
N PRO A 79 -11.02 42.44 -20.54
CA PRO A 79 -10.66 42.46 -21.95
C PRO A 79 -11.78 41.85 -22.80
N THR A 80 -12.02 42.44 -23.97
CA THR A 80 -13.02 41.93 -24.91
C THR A 80 -12.59 40.57 -25.46
N LEU A 81 -13.45 39.57 -25.33
CA LEU A 81 -13.18 38.23 -25.82
C LEU A 81 -13.26 38.20 -27.36
N GLU A 82 -12.09 38.15 -28.00
CA GLU A 82 -12.00 37.94 -29.45
C GLU A 82 -12.35 36.48 -29.79
N THR A 83 -13.45 36.27 -30.50
CA THR A 83 -13.81 34.94 -31.00
C THR A 83 -12.96 34.62 -32.23
N ILE A 84 -11.88 33.86 -32.04
CA ILE A 84 -11.05 33.36 -33.14
C ILE A 84 -11.87 32.35 -33.97
N THR A 85 -12.52 32.84 -35.02
CA THR A 85 -13.31 32.03 -35.97
C THR A 85 -12.39 31.41 -37.02
N TYR A 86 -11.54 30.46 -36.61
CA TYR A 86 -10.86 29.60 -37.58
C TYR A 86 -11.58 28.26 -37.69
N ASN A 87 -11.88 27.86 -38.92
CA ASN A 87 -12.45 26.54 -39.20
C ASN A 87 -11.32 25.51 -39.29
N ARG A 88 -11.23 24.64 -38.28
CA ARG A 88 -10.35 23.47 -38.32
C ARG A 88 -11.02 22.32 -39.07
N LYS A 89 -10.45 21.90 -40.20
CA LYS A 89 -10.81 20.62 -40.82
C LYS A 89 -10.18 19.47 -40.02
N LYS A 90 -10.91 18.91 -39.06
CA LYS A 90 -10.57 17.60 -38.47
C LYS A 90 -10.94 16.55 -39.51
N TYR A 91 -9.96 15.79 -39.99
CA TYR A 91 -10.21 14.64 -40.85
C TYR A 91 -9.87 13.35 -40.08
N VAL A 92 -10.62 12.29 -40.36
CA VAL A 92 -10.38 10.95 -39.78
C VAL A 92 -8.98 10.49 -40.18
N GLY A 93 -8.15 10.08 -39.22
CA GLY A 93 -6.75 9.69 -39.45
C GLY A 93 -5.70 10.79 -39.24
N GLN A 94 -6.10 12.04 -38.94
CA GLN A 94 -5.14 13.12 -38.63
C GLN A 94 -4.21 12.77 -37.45
N ARG A 95 -4.70 12.00 -36.47
CA ARG A 95 -3.89 11.58 -35.32
C ARG A 95 -2.84 10.55 -35.75
N ASP A 96 -3.23 9.56 -36.55
CA ASP A 96 -2.33 8.49 -36.99
C ASP A 96 -1.23 9.05 -37.90
N ALA A 97 -1.54 9.98 -38.81
CA ALA A 97 -0.55 10.68 -39.63
C ALA A 97 0.48 11.49 -38.81
N LYS A 98 0.07 12.02 -37.65
CA LYS A 98 1.01 12.71 -36.74
C LYS A 98 1.91 11.75 -35.97
N LEU A 99 1.47 10.49 -35.79
CA LEU A 99 2.15 9.48 -35.01
C LEU A 99 2.99 8.50 -35.85
N GLU A 100 2.88 8.55 -37.18
CA GLU A 100 3.54 7.62 -38.11
C GLU A 100 5.07 7.60 -37.98
N ASN A 101 5.69 8.75 -37.67
CA ASN A 101 7.15 8.87 -37.56
C ASN A 101 7.66 8.77 -36.11
N LEU A 102 6.80 8.46 -35.13
CA LEU A 102 7.25 8.25 -33.75
C LEU A 102 7.72 6.80 -33.56
N PRO A 103 8.87 6.59 -32.88
CA PRO A 103 9.35 5.25 -32.59
C PRO A 103 8.32 4.49 -31.75
N THR A 104 7.98 3.27 -32.16
CA THR A 104 7.08 2.39 -31.42
C THR A 104 7.89 1.24 -30.85
N GLU A 105 8.03 1.19 -29.53
CA GLU A 105 8.68 0.08 -28.83
C GLU A 105 7.63 -0.96 -28.41
N THR A 106 7.82 -2.22 -28.82
CA THR A 106 6.97 -3.34 -28.42
C THR A 106 7.74 -4.23 -27.45
N ILE A 107 7.29 -4.30 -26.20
CA ILE A 107 7.90 -5.14 -25.15
C ILE A 107 7.01 -6.34 -24.92
N HIS A 108 7.57 -7.55 -25.10
CA HIS A 108 6.86 -8.81 -24.84
C HIS A 108 7.26 -9.37 -23.47
N TYR A 109 6.29 -9.50 -22.56
CA TYR A 109 6.46 -10.19 -21.28
C TYR A 109 5.89 -11.60 -21.39
N ARG A 110 6.70 -12.56 -21.86
CA ARG A 110 6.31 -13.97 -21.96
C ARG A 110 6.84 -14.75 -20.76
N LEU A 111 5.96 -15.57 -20.17
CA LEU A 111 6.37 -16.61 -19.23
C LEU A 111 7.17 -17.69 -19.95
N SER A 112 8.06 -18.38 -19.24
CA SER A 112 8.74 -19.57 -19.78
C SER A 112 7.73 -20.70 -20.04
N GLU A 113 8.04 -21.65 -20.92
CA GLU A 113 7.12 -22.76 -21.27
C GLU A 113 6.71 -23.57 -20.03
N GLU A 114 7.61 -23.67 -19.04
CA GLU A 114 7.41 -24.38 -17.77
C GLU A 114 6.39 -23.68 -16.86
N GLU A 115 6.26 -22.36 -16.98
CA GLU A 115 5.37 -21.51 -16.17
C GLU A 115 4.02 -21.24 -16.86
N GLN A 116 3.86 -21.65 -18.13
CA GLN A 116 2.63 -21.48 -18.90
C GLN A 116 1.56 -22.54 -18.58
N VAL A 117 1.45 -22.91 -17.30
CA VAL A 117 0.52 -23.94 -16.80
C VAL A 117 -0.38 -23.34 -15.74
N CYS A 118 -1.69 -23.51 -15.89
CA CYS A 118 -2.67 -23.03 -14.93
C CYS A 118 -2.57 -23.81 -13.60
N LEU A 119 -2.37 -23.10 -12.48
CA LEU A 119 -2.26 -23.71 -11.15
C LEU A 119 -3.56 -24.39 -10.66
N CYS A 120 -4.71 -24.07 -11.26
CA CYS A 120 -6.01 -24.62 -10.86
C CYS A 120 -6.42 -25.88 -11.64
N CYS A 121 -6.12 -25.95 -12.94
CA CYS A 121 -6.57 -27.04 -13.81
C CYS A 121 -5.43 -27.77 -14.55
N GLY A 122 -4.19 -27.27 -14.50
CA GLY A 122 -3.04 -27.88 -15.16
C GLY A 122 -3.02 -27.73 -16.69
N GLU A 123 -3.95 -26.98 -17.27
CA GLU A 123 -4.01 -26.71 -18.71
C GLU A 123 -3.08 -25.55 -19.11
N THR A 124 -2.69 -25.51 -20.38
CA THR A 124 -1.86 -24.44 -20.95
C THR A 124 -2.58 -23.10 -20.87
N VAL A 125 -1.89 -22.08 -20.35
CA VAL A 125 -2.45 -20.71 -20.27
C VAL A 125 -2.49 -20.07 -21.67
N HIS A 126 -3.55 -19.33 -21.96
CA HIS A 126 -3.69 -18.56 -23.21
C HIS A 126 -3.46 -17.07 -22.95
N GLU A 127 -3.04 -16.33 -23.98
CA GLU A 127 -2.83 -14.89 -23.90
C GLU A 127 -4.19 -14.17 -23.77
N MET A 128 -4.36 -13.39 -22.68
CA MET A 128 -5.65 -12.75 -22.37
C MET A 128 -5.84 -11.39 -23.07
N SER A 129 -4.87 -10.48 -22.98
CA SER A 129 -4.99 -9.13 -23.54
C SER A 129 -3.62 -8.51 -23.82
N THR A 130 -3.57 -7.66 -24.84
CA THR A 130 -2.39 -6.85 -25.19
C THR A 130 -2.67 -5.39 -24.88
N GLU A 131 -1.79 -4.75 -24.12
CA GLU A 131 -1.85 -3.30 -23.87
C GLU A 131 -0.90 -2.57 -24.82
N THR A 132 -1.43 -1.63 -25.62
CA THR A 132 -0.63 -0.77 -26.50
C THR A 132 -0.55 0.63 -25.91
N ARG A 133 0.62 1.00 -25.38
CA ARG A 133 0.87 2.36 -24.88
C ARG A 133 1.57 3.18 -25.97
N ARG A 134 1.06 4.39 -26.23
CA ARG A 134 1.68 5.37 -27.14
C ARG A 134 2.13 6.57 -26.28
N GLU A 135 3.44 6.70 -26.04
CA GLU A 135 4.04 7.81 -25.29
C GLU A 135 4.48 8.93 -26.26
N LEU A 136 4.46 10.18 -25.80
CA LEU A 136 4.87 11.38 -26.56
C LEU A 136 6.23 11.88 -26.07
#